data_AF-A0A1I8AUT7-F1
#
_entry.id   AF-A0A1I8AUT7-F1
#
_cell.length_a   1.000
_cell.length_b   1.000
_cell.length_c   1.000
_cell.angle_alpha   90.00
_cell.angle_beta   90.00
_cell.angle_gamma   90.00
#
_symmetry.space_group_name_H-M   'P 1'
#
loop_
_entity.id
_entity.type
_entity.pdbx_description
1 polymer ?
#
loop_
_entity_poly.entity_id
_entity_poly.type
_entity_poly.pdbx_seq_one_letter_code
_entity_poly.pdbx_strand_id
1 'polypeptide(L)'
;VVVRDGVSEGQMSMVLHHEFATMKKGAEGIKKGYKPKFLLVTTTKRHQKRFFLDGANGVGNPMPLTVVDGTVVRPDVPEFFMQAHKAIKVRCILLIS
;
A
#
# COMPACT_ATOMS: atom_id res chain seq x y z
N VAL A 1 -6.47 0.32 12.54
CA VAL A 1 -5.71 0.33 11.27
C VAL A 1 -6.50 1.15 10.27
N VAL A 2 -5.84 2.04 9.53
CA VAL A 2 -6.45 2.90 8.52
C VAL A 2 -5.78 2.57 7.18
N VAL A 3 -6.60 2.21 6.18
CA VAL A 3 -6.13 1.95 4.81
C VAL A 3 -6.62 3.08 3.92
N ARG A 4 -5.68 3.84 3.35
CA ARG A 4 -5.97 5.02 2.55
C ARG A 4 -5.69 4.76 1.07
N ASP A 5 -6.75 4.64 0.27
CA ASP A 5 -6.64 4.35 -1.17
C ASP A 5 -6.42 5.59 -2.03
N GLY A 6 -5.75 5.43 -3.16
CA GLY A 6 -5.61 6.47 -4.19
C GLY A 6 -4.59 7.57 -3.85
N VAL A 7 -3.58 7.27 -3.04
CA VAL A 7 -2.52 8.23 -2.69
C VAL A 7 -1.36 8.07 -3.65
N SER A 8 -1.04 9.13 -4.40
CA SER A 8 0.23 9.19 -5.14
C SER A 8 1.39 9.53 -4.21
N GLU A 9 2.61 9.23 -4.63
CA GLU A 9 3.81 9.50 -3.83
C GLU A 9 3.92 10.98 -3.41
N GLY A 10 3.65 11.91 -4.32
CA GLY A 10 3.67 13.35 -4.03
C GLY A 10 2.61 13.81 -3.02
N GLN A 11 1.59 12.98 -2.74
CA GLN A 11 0.53 13.28 -1.77
C GLN A 11 0.77 12.64 -0.40
N MET A 12 1.81 11.81 -0.25
CA MET A 12 2.12 11.11 0.99
C MET A 12 2.28 12.08 2.18
N SER A 13 2.99 13.19 1.95
CA SER A 13 3.18 14.25 2.95
C SER A 13 1.86 14.86 3.42
N MET A 14 0.94 15.12 2.49
CA MET A 14 -0.38 15.68 2.83
C MET A 14 -1.19 14.70 3.69
N VAL A 15 -1.20 13.41 3.34
CA VAL A 15 -1.92 12.38 4.11
C VAL A 15 -1.34 12.26 5.53
N LEU A 16 -0.01 12.26 5.67
CA LEU A 16 0.64 12.17 6.98
C LEU A 16 0.47 13.41 7.85
N HIS A 17 0.62 14.60 7.29
CA HIS A 17 0.62 15.84 8.07
C HIS A 17 -0.76 16.46 8.26
N HIS A 18 -1.71 16.21 7.35
CA HIS A 18 -3.06 16.77 7.45
C HIS A 18 -4.09 15.71 7.86
N GLU A 19 -4.28 14.66 7.05
CA GLU A 19 -5.33 13.67 7.32
C GLU A 19 -5.05 12.93 8.64
N PHE A 20 -3.83 12.40 8.80
CA PHE A 20 -3.45 11.61 9.96
C PHE A 20 -3.37 12.44 11.26
N ALA A 21 -2.88 13.69 11.17
CA ALA A 21 -2.90 14.60 12.31
C ALA A 21 -4.34 14.93 12.76
N THR A 22 -5.26 15.10 11.81
CA THR A 22 -6.67 15.35 12.11
C THR A 22 -7.33 14.12 12.75
N MET A 23 -7.02 12.91 12.28
CA MET A 23 -7.50 11.68 12.92
C MET A 23 -7.00 11.52 14.36
N LYS A 24 -5.73 11.85 14.64
CA LYS A 24 -5.18 11.85 16.01
C LYS A 24 -5.92 12.83 16.92
N LYS A 25 -6.14 14.06 16.46
CA LYS A 25 -6.91 15.09 17.20
C LYS A 25 -8.35 14.63 17.46
N GLY A 26 -8.99 14.02 16.46
CA GLY A 26 -10.33 13.45 16.60
C GLY A 26 -10.39 12.38 17.69
N ALA A 27 -9.39 11.50 17.75
CA ALA A 27 -9.31 10.49 18.80
C ALA A 27 -9.12 11.10 20.20
N GLU A 28 -8.27 12.12 20.35
CA GLU A 28 -8.07 12.80 21.64
C GLU A 28 -9.37 13.43 22.18
N GLY A 29 -10.28 13.85 21.29
CA GLY A 29 -11.58 14.40 21.64
C GLY A 29 -12.62 13.38 22.15
N ILE A 30 -12.40 12.08 21.97
CA ILE A 30 -13.38 11.04 22.36
C ILE A 30 -13.46 10.89 23.88
N LYS A 31 -12.31 10.81 24.54
CA LYS A 31 -12.21 10.63 26.00
C LYS A 31 -10.85 11.12 26.48
N LYS A 32 -10.83 11.78 27.64
CA LYS A 32 -9.58 12.19 28.30
C LYS A 32 -8.64 10.99 28.46
N GLY A 33 -7.43 11.13 27.91
CA GLY A 33 -6.40 10.09 27.97
C GLY A 33 -6.52 8.98 26.92
N TYR A 34 -7.51 9.04 26.01
CA TYR A 34 -7.61 8.08 24.92
C TYR A 34 -6.55 8.35 23.86
N LYS A 35 -5.52 7.49 23.81
CA LYS A 35 -4.40 7.56 22.86
C LYS A 35 -4.25 6.21 22.16
N PRO A 36 -5.11 5.89 21.18
CA PRO A 36 -5.01 4.62 20.46
C PRO A 36 -3.73 4.57 19.62
N LYS A 37 -3.19 3.36 19.43
CA LYS A 37 -2.13 3.13 18.45
C LYS A 37 -2.74 3.13 17.05
N PHE A 38 -2.13 3.86 16.14
CA PHE A 38 -2.54 3.89 14.74
C PHE A 38 -1.52 3.16 13.87
N LEU A 39 -2.04 2.49 12.84
CA LEU A 39 -1.29 2.02 11.69
C LEU A 39 -1.99 2.62 10.47
N LEU A 40 -1.29 3.47 9.73
CA LEU A 40 -1.73 4.04 8.47
C LEU A 40 -1.02 3.28 7.35
N VAL A 41 -1.80 2.72 6.43
CA VAL A 41 -1.32 2.02 5.24
C VAL A 41 -1.87 2.77 4.04
N THR A 42 -1.04 3.06 3.05
CA THR A 42 -1.46 3.81 1.86
C THR A 42 -1.48 2.89 0.66
N THR A 43 -2.52 2.95 -0.16
CA THR A 43 -2.66 2.01 -1.28
C THR A 43 -2.75 2.74 -2.60
N THR A 44 -1.94 2.32 -3.58
CA THR A 44 -2.00 2.85 -4.95
C THR A 44 -2.15 1.74 -5.99
N LYS A 45 -3.27 1.78 -6.74
CA LYS A 45 -3.59 0.79 -7.81
C LYS A 45 -3.01 1.18 -9.15
N ARG A 46 -2.39 2.36 -9.25
CA ARG A 46 -1.96 2.95 -10.52
C ARG A 46 -0.51 3.36 -10.38
N HIS A 47 0.37 2.41 -10.67
CA HIS A 47 1.82 2.62 -10.75
C HIS A 47 2.40 1.86 -11.94
N GLN A 48 3.65 2.16 -12.28
CA GLN A 48 4.33 1.60 -13.45
C GLN A 48 5.08 0.29 -13.16
N LYS A 49 5.27 -0.08 -11.88
CA LYS A 49 5.87 -1.38 -11.51
C LYS A 49 4.99 -2.55 -12.00
N ARG A 50 5.62 -3.55 -12.62
CA ARG A 50 4.99 -4.79 -13.13
C ARG A 50 5.85 -5.96 -12.70
N PHE A 51 5.21 -7.01 -12.19
CA PHE A 51 5.89 -8.21 -11.72
C PHE A 51 5.36 -9.41 -12.48
N PHE A 52 6.26 -10.36 -12.74
CA PHE A 52 5.96 -11.53 -13.52
C PHE A 52 6.67 -12.75 -12.93
N LEU A 53 6.07 -13.92 -13.14
CA LEU A 53 6.72 -15.20 -12.91
C LEU A 53 7.32 -15.68 -14.22
N ASP A 54 8.59 -16.05 -14.19
CA ASP A 54 9.24 -16.75 -15.31
C ASP A 54 8.85 -18.23 -15.27
N GLY A 55 8.48 -18.78 -16.41
CA GLY A 55 7.90 -20.12 -16.50
C GLY A 55 8.19 -20.79 -17.84
N ALA A 56 8.06 -22.12 -17.86
CA ALA A 56 8.43 -22.96 -19.02
C ALA A 56 7.71 -22.58 -20.33
N ASN A 57 6.52 -21.95 -20.24
CA ASN A 57 5.73 -21.50 -21.40
C ASN A 57 5.69 -19.97 -21.55
N GLY A 58 6.68 -19.27 -20.97
CA GLY A 58 6.80 -17.81 -21.02
C GLY A 58 6.36 -17.10 -19.72
N VAL A 59 6.09 -15.80 -19.85
CA VAL A 59 5.88 -14.87 -18.73
C VAL A 59 4.45 -14.93 -18.20
N GLY A 60 4.28 -15.27 -16.91
CA GLY A 60 2.99 -15.38 -16.23
C GLY A 60 2.74 -14.28 -15.19
N ASN A 61 1.47 -14.12 -14.76
CA ASN A 61 1.16 -13.28 -13.62
C ASN A 61 1.50 -14.01 -12.29
N PRO A 62 1.91 -13.28 -11.25
CA PRO A 62 2.05 -13.86 -9.91
C PRO A 62 0.74 -14.47 -9.40
N MET A 63 0.87 -15.49 -8.55
CA MET A 63 -0.26 -16.10 -7.86
C MET A 63 -0.92 -15.08 -6.91
N PRO A 64 -2.23 -15.19 -6.64
CA PRO A 64 -2.85 -14.46 -5.54
C PRO A 64 -2.06 -14.65 -4.25
N LEU A 65 -1.97 -13.60 -3.44
CA LEU A 65 -1.21 -13.50 -2.20
C LEU A 65 0.33 -13.48 -2.38
N THR A 66 0.85 -13.35 -3.60
CA THR A 66 2.28 -13.06 -3.79
C THR A 66 2.60 -11.69 -3.19
N VAL A 67 3.62 -11.64 -2.33
CA VAL A 67 4.15 -10.41 -1.73
C VAL A 67 5.59 -10.20 -2.20
N VAL A 68 5.93 -8.95 -2.53
CA VAL A 68 7.31 -8.51 -2.78
C VAL A 68 7.61 -7.34 -1.86
N ASP A 69 8.50 -7.57 -0.90
CA ASP A 69 8.90 -6.63 0.16
C ASP A 69 10.41 -6.29 0.12
N GLY A 70 11.12 -6.72 -0.92
CA GLY A 70 12.56 -6.53 -1.06
C GLY A 70 12.98 -6.12 -2.47
N THR A 71 14.23 -5.66 -2.61
CA THR A 71 14.94 -5.26 -3.85
C THR A 71 14.34 -4.09 -4.63
N VAL A 72 13.03 -4.07 -4.88
CA VAL A 72 12.34 -3.08 -5.72
C VAL A 72 11.36 -2.21 -4.93
N VAL A 73 11.38 -2.32 -3.61
CA VAL A 73 10.68 -1.44 -2.67
C VAL A 73 11.57 -0.25 -2.31
N ARG A 74 10.95 0.81 -1.81
CA ARG A 74 11.68 1.97 -1.28
C ARG A 74 12.44 1.61 0.01
N PRO A 75 13.71 2.06 0.17
CA PRO A 75 14.47 1.80 1.39
C PRO A 75 14.16 2.81 2.52
N ASP A 76 13.59 3.97 2.19
CA ASP A 76 13.31 5.07 3.12
C ASP A 76 11.98 4.90 3.88
N VAL A 77 11.08 4.07 3.36
CA VAL A 77 9.78 3.81 3.98
C VAL A 77 9.44 2.32 3.90
N PRO A 78 8.75 1.75 4.92
CA PRO A 78 8.17 0.43 4.80
C PRO A 78 7.18 0.43 3.63
N GLU A 79 7.48 -0.36 2.60
CA GLU A 79 6.69 -0.49 1.38
C GLU A 79 6.71 -1.96 0.95
N PHE A 80 5.60 -2.44 0.39
CA PHE A 80 5.55 -3.76 -0.24
C PHE A 80 4.70 -3.73 -1.50
N PHE A 81 4.59 -4.88 -2.17
CA PHE A 81 3.76 -5.08 -3.34
C PHE A 81 3.00 -6.38 -3.14
N MET A 82 1.67 -6.35 -3.21
CA MET A 82 0.87 -7.56 -3.04
C MET A 82 -0.07 -7.80 -4.22
N GLN A 83 -0.08 -9.04 -4.70
CA GLN A 83 -1.05 -9.51 -5.69
C GLN A 83 -2.31 -10.00 -4.98
N ALA A 84 -3.25 -9.09 -4.70
CA ALA A 84 -4.40 -9.41 -3.86
C ALA A 84 -5.41 -10.39 -4.50
N HIS A 85 -5.44 -10.51 -5.83
CA HIS A 85 -6.47 -11.29 -6.54
C HIS A 85 -5.93 -11.93 -7.82
N LYS A 86 -6.66 -12.91 -8.36
CA LYS A 86 -6.31 -13.56 -9.62
C LYS A 86 -6.41 -12.58 -10.79
N ALA A 87 -5.35 -12.43 -11.56
CA ALA A 87 -5.36 -11.61 -12.78
C ALA A 87 -6.16 -12.33 -13.88
N ILE A 88 -7.22 -11.68 -14.40
CA ILE A 88 -8.13 -12.27 -15.39
C ILE A 88 -7.78 -11.87 -16.83
N LYS A 89 -7.36 -10.62 -17.08
CA LYS A 89 -7.06 -10.12 -18.45
C LYS A 89 -5.87 -9.15 -18.55
N VAL A 90 -5.56 -8.38 -17.51
CA VAL A 90 -4.50 -7.35 -17.53
C VAL A 90 -3.23 -7.90 -16.90
N ARG A 91 -2.06 -7.61 -17.50
CA ARG A 91 -0.73 -7.88 -16.90
C ARG A 91 -0.59 -7.08 -15.60
N CYS A 92 -0.41 -7.79 -14.49
CA CYS A 92 -0.74 -7.39 -13.13
C CYS A 92 -0.19 -6.03 -12.65
N ILE A 93 -1.01 -5.30 -11.87
CA ILE A 93 -0.67 -4.10 -11.09
C ILE A 93 -0.71 -4.48 -9.60
N LEU A 94 0.45 -4.55 -8.93
CA LEU A 94 0.54 -4.96 -7.51
C LEU A 94 0.48 -3.78 -6.54
N LEU A 95 -0.36 -3.86 -5.52
CA LEU A 95 -0.57 -2.78 -4.54
C LEU A 95 -0.34 -3.30 -3.12
N ILE A 96 0.45 -2.57 -2.31
CA ILE A 96 0.14 -1.93 -1.02
C ILE A 96 1.42 -1.18 -0.60
N SER A 97 1.42 0.15 -0.58
CA SER A 97 2.52 0.93 0.03
C SER A 97 2.44 0.85 1.55
#